data_AF-A0A1Q7I4T9-F1
#
_entry.id   AF-A0A1Q7I4T9-F1
#
_cell.length_a   1.000
_cell.length_b   1.000
_cell.length_c   1.000
_cell.angle_alpha   90.00
_cell.angle_beta   90.00
_cell.angle_gamma   90.00
#
_symmetry.space_group_name_H-M   'P 1'
#
loop_
_entity.id
_entity.type
_entity.pdbx_description
1 polymer ?
#
loop_
_entity_poly.entity_id
_entity_poly.type
_entity_poly.pdbx_seq_one_letter_code
_entity_poly.pdbx_strand_id
1 'polypeptide(L)'
;MPESTRHPARSSSSSSSRRATSARGWATHPGRRITLIKIGRAKRQQDALAGLKRWKARHKKAAAYVEPADVLVDRMRGRSSTWTRIRVNLRHVPPKLRPRQERLDPDEKTLESS
;
A
#
# COMPACT_ATOMS: atom_id res chain seq x y z
N MET A 1 -22.92 -0.72 74.55
CA MET A 1 -22.93 0.65 75.11
C MET A 1 -21.69 0.79 75.97
N PRO A 2 -20.90 1.88 75.93
CA PRO A 2 -21.22 3.28 75.54
C PRO A 2 -20.55 3.72 74.21
N GLU A 3 -21.14 4.60 73.39
CA GLU A 3 -21.18 6.09 73.44
C GLU A 3 -19.78 6.73 73.42
N SER A 4 -19.44 7.79 72.68
CA SER A 4 -20.14 8.79 71.89
C SER A 4 -19.04 9.62 71.18
N THR A 5 -19.19 10.10 69.94
CA THR A 5 -18.64 11.40 69.49
C THR A 5 -19.28 11.85 68.17
N ARG A 6 -19.51 13.16 68.11
CA ARG A 6 -20.37 13.96 67.24
C ARG A 6 -19.83 14.21 65.82
N HIS A 7 -20.78 14.40 64.90
CA HIS A 7 -20.86 15.24 63.66
C HIS A 7 -19.77 16.32 63.44
N PRO A 8 -19.41 16.75 62.18
CA PRO A 8 -20.37 17.30 61.21
C PRO A 8 -20.10 17.07 59.70
N ALA A 9 -21.04 17.64 58.92
CA ALA A 9 -21.16 17.69 57.47
C ALA A 9 -20.10 18.54 56.74
N ARG A 10 -20.05 18.34 55.42
CA ARG A 10 -20.12 19.37 54.34
C ARG A 10 -19.03 19.21 53.26
N SER A 11 -19.53 18.95 52.05
CA SER A 11 -19.08 19.39 50.72
C SER A 11 -17.59 19.57 50.43
N SER A 12 -17.09 18.88 49.41
CA SER A 12 -16.62 19.53 48.18
C SER A 12 -16.23 18.51 47.11
N SER A 13 -16.83 18.71 45.94
CA SER A 13 -16.48 18.18 44.63
C SER A 13 -14.98 18.11 44.41
N SER A 14 -14.49 16.99 43.91
CA SER A 14 -13.27 16.96 43.10
C SER A 14 -13.39 15.80 42.12
N SER A 15 -14.05 16.11 41.01
CA SER A 15 -13.80 15.45 39.74
C SER A 15 -12.29 15.41 39.51
N SER A 16 -11.73 14.22 39.39
CA SER A 16 -10.50 14.04 38.63
C SER A 16 -10.58 12.70 37.96
N SER A 17 -11.08 12.79 36.73
CA SER A 17 -11.01 11.78 35.69
C SER A 17 -9.80 10.90 35.86
N ARG A 18 -10.04 9.60 36.08
CA ARG A 18 -9.04 8.59 35.72
C ARG A 18 -8.88 8.72 34.22
N ARG A 19 -7.82 9.43 33.86
CA ARG A 19 -7.32 9.67 32.52
C ARG A 19 -7.39 8.34 31.79
N ALA A 20 -8.37 8.22 30.90
CA ALA A 20 -8.45 7.12 29.97
C ALA A 20 -7.12 7.10 29.24
N THR A 21 -6.29 6.10 29.54
CA THR A 21 -5.14 5.77 28.72
C THR A 21 -5.69 5.62 27.33
N SER A 22 -5.32 6.56 26.46
CA SER A 22 -5.58 6.52 25.03
C SER A 22 -5.11 5.15 24.55
N ALA A 23 -6.05 4.20 24.47
CA ALA A 23 -5.94 3.07 23.60
C ALA A 23 -5.83 3.70 22.23
N ARG A 24 -4.59 3.95 21.81
CA ARG A 24 -4.24 4.18 20.43
C ARG A 24 -4.79 2.96 19.74
N GLY A 25 -6.02 3.10 19.23
CA GLY A 25 -6.61 2.12 18.36
C GLY A 25 -5.54 1.87 17.33
N TRP A 26 -5.00 0.66 17.32
CA TRP A 26 -4.36 0.17 16.13
C TRP A 26 -5.46 0.24 15.11
N ALA A 27 -5.51 1.35 14.38
CA ALA A 27 -6.37 1.50 13.23
C ALA A 27 -5.98 0.31 12.38
N THR A 28 -6.82 -0.72 12.40
CA THR A 28 -6.73 -1.90 11.55
C THR A 28 -6.49 -1.34 10.18
N HIS A 29 -5.23 -1.37 9.71
CA HIS A 29 -4.87 -0.76 8.44
C HIS A 29 -5.78 -1.44 7.41
N PRO A 30 -6.77 -0.73 6.83
CA PRO A 30 -7.78 -1.37 6.00
C PRO A 30 -7.01 -2.10 4.91
N GLY A 31 -7.18 -3.43 4.91
CA GLY A 31 -6.18 -4.40 4.49
C GLY A 31 -5.36 -3.93 3.32
N ARG A 32 -4.02 -4.03 3.44
CA ARG A 32 -2.99 -3.74 2.43
C ARG A 32 -3.46 -4.14 1.02
N ARG A 33 -4.25 -3.27 0.38
CA ARG A 33 -4.74 -3.47 -0.98
C ARG A 33 -3.47 -3.41 -1.78
N ILE A 34 -3.17 -4.49 -2.48
CA ILE A 34 -1.96 -4.62 -3.29
C ILE A 34 -2.06 -3.53 -4.36
N THR A 35 -1.50 -2.35 -4.08
CA THR A 35 -1.50 -1.21 -5.02
C THR A 35 -0.49 -1.43 -6.11
N LEU A 36 0.40 -2.39 -5.95
CA LEU A 36 1.51 -2.63 -6.85
C LEU A 36 1.18 -3.73 -7.85
N ILE A 37 1.04 -3.35 -9.12
CA ILE A 37 0.77 -4.26 -10.23
C ILE A 37 2.00 -4.45 -11.12
N LYS A 38 2.13 -5.62 -11.74
CA LYS A 38 3.16 -5.94 -12.74
C LYS A 38 2.61 -5.63 -14.11
N ILE A 39 3.33 -4.84 -14.91
CA ILE A 39 2.87 -4.46 -16.24
C ILE A 39 3.49 -5.36 -17.32
N GLY A 40 4.79 -5.58 -17.22
CA GLY A 40 5.52 -6.35 -18.20
C GLY A 40 6.88 -6.79 -17.68
N ARG A 41 7.45 -7.77 -18.35
CA ARG A 41 8.85 -8.16 -18.19
C ARG A 41 9.46 -8.49 -19.55
N ALA A 42 10.71 -8.11 -19.72
CA ALA A 42 11.48 -8.37 -20.94
C ALA A 42 12.97 -8.50 -20.63
N LYS A 43 13.74 -9.17 -21.50
CA LYS A 43 15.21 -9.16 -21.43
C LYS A 43 15.73 -7.73 -21.61
N ARG A 44 15.18 -7.00 -22.57
CA ARG A 44 15.52 -5.58 -22.81
C ARG A 44 14.59 -4.64 -22.05
N GLN A 45 15.17 -3.64 -21.41
CA GLN A 45 14.39 -2.63 -20.68
C GLN A 45 13.42 -1.86 -21.59
N GLN A 46 13.81 -1.58 -22.84
CA GLN A 46 12.99 -0.84 -23.80
C GLN A 46 11.66 -1.56 -24.08
N ASP A 47 11.70 -2.88 -24.24
CA ASP A 47 10.50 -3.69 -24.48
C ASP A 47 9.60 -3.71 -23.25
N ALA A 48 10.18 -3.80 -22.06
CA ALA A 48 9.43 -3.73 -20.81
C ALA A 48 8.74 -2.34 -20.63
N LEU A 49 9.43 -1.25 -21.01
CA LEU A 49 8.87 0.11 -21.00
C LEU A 49 7.80 0.31 -22.08
N ALA A 50 7.92 -0.35 -23.24
CA ALA A 50 6.86 -0.35 -24.25
C ALA A 50 5.55 -0.94 -23.68
N GLY A 51 5.67 -1.98 -22.85
CA GLY A 51 4.55 -2.53 -22.07
C GLY A 51 3.86 -1.50 -21.18
N LEU A 52 4.63 -0.69 -20.46
CA LEU A 52 4.10 0.42 -19.67
C LEU A 52 3.33 1.43 -20.51
N LYS A 53 3.85 1.79 -21.69
CA LYS A 53 3.18 2.73 -22.59
C LYS A 53 1.82 2.19 -23.05
N ARG A 54 1.74 0.91 -23.41
CA ARG A 54 0.48 0.23 -23.78
C ARG A 54 -0.51 0.20 -22.61
N TRP A 55 -0.03 -0.11 -21.40
CA TRP A 55 -0.86 -0.07 -20.20
C TRP A 55 -1.42 1.33 -19.92
N LYS A 56 -0.59 2.38 -20.01
CA LYS A 56 -1.05 3.77 -19.86
C LYS A 56 -2.11 4.15 -20.89
N ALA A 57 -2.01 3.65 -22.12
CA ALA A 57 -3.00 3.87 -23.17
C ALA A 57 -4.34 3.18 -22.88
N ARG A 58 -4.32 1.99 -22.28
CA ARG A 58 -5.52 1.24 -21.85
C ARG A 58 -6.17 1.85 -20.60
N HIS A 59 -5.36 2.27 -19.63
CA HIS A 59 -5.80 2.77 -18.33
C HIS A 59 -5.52 4.26 -18.13
N LYS A 60 -5.96 5.10 -19.07
CA LYS A 60 -5.73 6.56 -19.03
C LYS A 60 -6.13 7.19 -17.70
N LYS A 61 -7.27 6.76 -17.14
CA LYS A 61 -7.79 7.25 -15.85
C LYS A 61 -6.86 6.93 -14.67
N ALA A 62 -6.25 5.75 -14.65
CA ALA A 62 -5.29 5.38 -13.60
C ALA A 62 -3.94 6.04 -13.85
N ALA A 63 -3.47 6.05 -15.10
CA ALA A 63 -2.21 6.64 -15.52
C ALA A 63 -2.11 8.15 -15.20
N ALA A 64 -3.23 8.86 -15.16
CA ALA A 64 -3.29 10.27 -14.75
C ALA A 64 -2.86 10.51 -13.29
N TYR A 65 -3.00 9.50 -12.42
CA TYR A 65 -2.57 9.58 -11.01
C TYR A 65 -1.23 8.86 -10.76
N VAL A 66 -0.66 8.19 -11.77
CA VAL A 66 0.61 7.49 -11.63
C VAL A 66 1.73 8.48 -11.86
N GLU A 67 2.51 8.73 -10.80
CA GLU A 67 3.69 9.57 -10.89
C GLU A 67 4.87 8.82 -11.48
N PRO A 68 5.90 9.52 -11.99
CA PRO A 68 7.14 8.87 -12.42
C PRO A 68 7.78 8.01 -11.31
N ALA A 69 7.68 8.44 -10.05
CA ALA A 69 8.19 7.71 -8.88
C ALA A 69 7.41 6.43 -8.54
N ASP A 70 6.18 6.28 -9.06
CA ASP A 70 5.39 5.06 -8.90
C ASP A 70 5.74 3.98 -9.93
N VAL A 71 6.51 4.33 -10.97
CA VAL A 71 7.01 3.39 -11.97
C VAL A 71 8.31 2.77 -11.48
N LEU A 72 8.26 1.48 -11.19
CA LEU A 72 9.39 0.71 -10.70
C LEU A 72 9.98 -0.11 -11.83
N VAL A 73 11.25 0.16 -12.14
CA VAL A 73 12.04 -0.59 -13.12
C VAL A 73 12.96 -1.53 -12.37
N ASP A 74 12.49 -2.76 -12.14
CA ASP A 74 13.28 -3.78 -11.47
C ASP A 74 14.20 -4.46 -12.50
N ARG A 75 15.50 -4.13 -12.47
CA ARG A 75 16.53 -4.86 -13.23
C ARG A 75 17.00 -6.03 -12.37
N MET A 76 16.63 -7.24 -12.75
CA MET A 76 17.00 -8.46 -12.06
C MET A 76 18.03 -9.24 -12.89
N ARG A 77 19.06 -9.73 -12.22
CA ARG A 77 20.09 -10.57 -12.84
C ARG A 77 19.77 -12.02 -12.50
N GLY A 78 19.42 -12.82 -13.51
CA GLY A 78 19.28 -14.26 -13.37
C GLY A 78 20.63 -14.97 -13.49
N ARG A 79 20.60 -16.31 -13.41
CA ARG A 79 21.78 -17.17 -13.60
C ARG A 79 22.42 -16.99 -14.98
N SER A 80 21.58 -16.86 -16.02
CA SER A 80 22.03 -16.88 -17.42
C SER A 80 21.61 -15.65 -18.24
N SER A 81 20.75 -14.79 -17.69
CA SER A 81 20.26 -13.60 -18.40
C SER A 81 19.82 -12.51 -17.44
N THR A 82 20.04 -11.26 -17.83
CA THR A 82 19.44 -10.09 -17.18
C THR A 82 18.04 -9.90 -17.73
N TRP A 83 17.10 -9.56 -16.86
CA TRP A 83 15.73 -9.27 -17.23
C TRP A 83 15.23 -8.06 -16.45
N THR A 84 14.36 -7.30 -17.11
CA THR A 84 13.74 -6.11 -16.57
C THR A 84 12.27 -6.39 -16.34
N ARG A 85 11.75 -6.03 -15.17
CA ARG A 85 10.32 -6.03 -14.87
C ARG A 85 9.86 -4.61 -14.59
N ILE A 86 8.76 -4.22 -15.21
CA ILE A 86 8.09 -2.96 -14.90
C ILE A 86 6.92 -3.23 -13.97
N ARG A 87 6.89 -2.51 -12.85
CA ARG A 87 5.77 -2.49 -11.92
C ARG A 87 5.27 -1.06 -11.75
N VAL A 88 3.99 -0.92 -11.44
CA VAL A 88 3.36 0.37 -11.22
C VAL A 88 2.68 0.36 -9.87
N ASN A 89 3.03 1.33 -9.02
CA ASN A 89 2.39 1.53 -7.74
C ASN A 89 1.16 2.44 -7.88
N LEU A 90 -0.01 1.89 -7.62
CA LEU A 90 -1.31 2.58 -7.69
C LEU A 90 -1.67 3.25 -6.37
N ARG A 91 -0.67 3.70 -5.58
CA ARG A 91 -0.91 4.30 -4.25
C ARG A 91 -1.73 5.59 -4.35
N HIS A 92 -1.42 6.41 -5.35
CA HIS A 92 -2.09 7.69 -5.64
C HIS A 92 -3.38 7.52 -6.45
N VAL A 93 -3.60 6.34 -7.03
CA VAL A 93 -4.81 6.05 -7.80
C VAL A 93 -5.98 5.82 -6.83
N PRO A 94 -7.13 6.49 -6.99
CA PRO A 94 -8.31 6.25 -6.19
C PRO A 94 -8.79 4.79 -6.30
N PRO A 95 -9.25 4.13 -5.21
CA PRO A 95 -9.61 2.72 -5.24
C PRO A 95 -10.63 2.30 -6.32
N LYS A 96 -11.54 3.20 -6.68
CA LYS A 96 -12.54 2.98 -7.75
C LYS A 96 -11.94 2.94 -9.16
N LEU A 97 -10.73 3.49 -9.33
CA LEU A 97 -10.02 3.59 -10.61
C LEU A 97 -8.80 2.66 -10.68
N ARG A 98 -8.49 1.92 -9.62
CA ARG A 98 -7.35 1.00 -9.60
C ARG A 98 -7.65 -0.19 -10.52
N PRO A 99 -6.94 -0.35 -11.64
CA PRO A 99 -7.07 -1.56 -12.42
C PRO A 99 -6.58 -2.76 -11.62
N ARG A 100 -7.18 -3.92 -11.87
CA ARG A 100 -6.69 -5.18 -11.32
C ARG A 100 -5.39 -5.57 -12.04
N GLN A 101 -4.66 -6.50 -11.46
CA GLN A 101 -3.50 -7.11 -12.11
C GLN A 101 -3.92 -7.72 -13.47
N GLU A 102 -3.35 -7.22 -14.57
CA GLU A 102 -3.55 -7.76 -15.91
C GLU A 102 -2.43 -8.75 -16.30
N ARG A 103 -2.60 -9.40 -17.46
CA ARG A 103 -1.54 -10.21 -18.05
C ARG A 103 -0.35 -9.32 -18.41
N LEU A 104 0.86 -9.82 -18.15
CA LEU A 104 2.08 -9.10 -18.49
C LEU A 104 2.15 -8.94 -20.02
N ASP A 105 2.43 -7.71 -20.47
CA ASP A 105 2.61 -7.37 -21.87
C ASP A 105 3.78 -6.39 -21.99
N PRO A 106 4.94 -6.82 -22.53
CA PRO A 106 5.29 -8.20 -22.87
C PRO A 106 5.45 -9.10 -21.63
N ASP A 107 5.13 -10.39 -21.77
CA ASP A 107 5.55 -11.45 -20.83
C ASP A 107 6.66 -12.28 -21.46
N GLU A 108 7.84 -11.69 -21.66
CA GLU A 108 8.99 -12.53 -22.01
C GLU A 108 9.34 -13.36 -20.78
N LYS A 109 8.77 -14.56 -20.73
CA LYS A 109 9.39 -15.65 -19.99
C LYS A 109 10.78 -15.77 -20.59
N THR A 110 11.81 -15.60 -19.76
CA THR A 110 13.11 -16.21 -20.04
C THR A 110 12.87 -17.72 -20.07
N LEU A 111 12.35 -18.23 -21.20
CA LEU A 111 12.28 -19.65 -21.52
C LEU A 111 13.70 -20.09 -21.85
N GLU A 112 14.53 -20.15 -20.82
CA GLU A 112 15.73 -20.98 -20.78
C GLU A 112 15.58 -21.81 -19.51
N SER A 113 14.53 -22.64 -19.48
CA SER A 113 14.60 -23.88 -18.72
C SER A 113 15.45 -24.82 -19.56
N SER A 114 16.56 -25.20 -18.94
CA SER A 114 17.55 -26.25 -19.24
C SER A 114 17.27 -27.23 -20.37
#